data_AF-A0A972ZKW9-F1
#
_entry.id   AF-A0A972ZKW9-F1
#
_cell.length_a   1.000
_cell.length_b   1.000
_cell.length_c   1.000
_cell.angle_alpha   90.00
_cell.angle_beta   90.00
_cell.angle_gamma   90.00
#
_symmetry.space_group_name_H-M   'P 1'
#
loop_
_entity.id
_entity.type
_entity.pdbx_description
1 polymer ?
#
loop_
_entity_poly.entity_id
_entity_poly.type
_entity_poly.pdbx_seq_one_letter_code
_entity_poly.pdbx_strand_id
1 'polypeptide(L)'
;MSSPEAPPEVGATNPHEPPPEIGYGDDGDLLADVGMENAKLRDLAARILAQEEGAEMSNEMIQEALAALTRLYTVKFQEGERWSPFSENQLMPATSVMIMTTAMCRAVNVELFELGMWQAWSGA
;
A
#
# COMPACT_ATOMS: atom_id res chain seq x y z
N MET A 1 -33.40 -7.07 37.85
CA MET A 1 -31.94 -6.87 37.79
C MET A 1 -31.39 -8.03 36.98
N SER A 2 -31.08 -7.78 35.71
CA SER A 2 -30.55 -8.79 34.78
C SER A 2 -29.06 -8.97 35.02
N SER A 3 -28.61 -10.21 35.12
CA SER A 3 -27.18 -10.55 35.20
C SER A 3 -26.45 -10.14 33.92
N PRO A 4 -25.20 -9.68 33.99
CA PRO A 4 -24.41 -9.37 32.80
C PRO A 4 -24.04 -10.65 32.05
N GLU A 5 -24.25 -10.60 30.74
CA GLU A 5 -23.93 -11.64 29.76
C GLU A 5 -22.41 -11.84 29.69
N ALA A 6 -21.94 -13.09 29.69
CA ALA A 6 -20.52 -13.39 29.58
C ALA A 6 -20.03 -13.04 28.16
N PRO A 7 -18.79 -12.52 28.00
CA PRO A 7 -18.24 -12.27 26.67
C PRO A 7 -18.10 -13.59 25.91
N PRO A 8 -18.33 -13.60 24.58
CA PRO A 8 -18.23 -14.81 23.78
C PRO A 8 -16.80 -15.35 23.82
N GLU A 9 -16.66 -16.67 24.02
CA GLU A 9 -15.38 -17.36 23.89
C GLU A 9 -14.87 -17.21 22.47
N VAL A 10 -13.73 -16.52 22.30
CA VAL A 10 -12.99 -16.51 21.04
C VAL A 10 -12.39 -17.90 20.87
N GLY A 11 -13.13 -18.77 20.19
CA GLY A 11 -12.70 -20.12 19.84
C GLY A 11 -11.39 -20.09 19.07
N ALA A 12 -10.50 -21.03 19.40
CA ALA A 12 -9.23 -21.23 18.72
C ALA A 12 -9.44 -21.28 17.19
N THR A 13 -8.78 -20.40 16.45
CA THR A 13 -8.90 -20.32 15.00
C THR A 13 -8.39 -21.62 14.36
N ASN A 14 -9.24 -22.25 13.56
CA ASN A 14 -8.90 -23.46 12.83
C ASN A 14 -7.89 -23.11 11.73
N PRO A 15 -6.68 -23.71 11.70
CA PRO A 15 -5.63 -23.36 10.72
C PRO A 15 -5.97 -23.75 9.27
N HIS A 16 -7.11 -24.40 9.02
CA HIS A 16 -7.62 -24.74 7.69
C HIS A 16 -8.81 -23.89 7.24
N GLU A 17 -9.25 -22.93 8.04
CA GLU A 17 -10.29 -21.99 7.62
C GLU A 17 -9.63 -20.92 6.72
N PRO A 18 -10.12 -20.71 5.49
CA PRO A 18 -9.61 -19.61 4.67
C PRO A 18 -9.84 -18.31 5.45
N PRO A 19 -8.84 -17.41 5.50
CA PRO A 19 -9.01 -16.15 6.20
C PRO A 19 -10.25 -15.44 5.67
N PRO A 20 -11.03 -14.77 6.55
CA PRO A 20 -12.22 -14.05 6.14
C PRO A 20 -11.85 -13.09 5.01
N GLU A 21 -12.72 -12.97 3.99
CA GLU A 21 -12.55 -11.97 2.94
C GLU A 21 -12.51 -10.59 3.60
N ILE A 22 -11.30 -10.06 3.77
CA ILE A 22 -11.09 -8.74 4.32
C ILE A 22 -11.54 -7.77 3.23
N GLY A 23 -12.77 -7.24 3.37
CA GLY A 23 -13.30 -6.19 2.53
C GLY A 23 -12.34 -5.01 2.53
N TYR A 24 -11.81 -4.67 1.35
CA TYR A 24 -10.98 -3.49 1.18
C TYR A 24 -11.90 -2.30 0.88
N GLY A 25 -11.79 -1.24 1.67
CA GLY A 25 -12.71 -0.10 1.65
C GLY A 25 -13.98 -0.38 2.47
N ASP A 26 -14.46 0.61 3.21
CA ASP A 26 -15.68 0.53 4.05
C ASP A 26 -16.92 0.06 3.24
N ASP A 27 -16.87 0.15 1.91
CA ASP A 27 -17.95 -0.21 0.96
C ASP A 27 -17.53 -1.13 -0.21
N GLY A 28 -16.34 -1.76 -0.18
CA GLY A 28 -15.87 -2.63 -1.28
C GLY A 28 -15.31 -1.91 -2.52
N ASP A 29 -15.15 -0.58 -2.43
CA ASP A 29 -14.50 0.23 -3.46
C ASP A 29 -12.97 0.03 -3.48
N LEU A 30 -12.38 0.18 -4.66
CA LEU A 30 -10.92 0.19 -4.81
C LEU A 30 -10.30 1.33 -3.97
N LEU A 31 -9.13 1.07 -3.38
CA LEU A 31 -8.38 2.07 -2.61
C LEU A 31 -7.90 3.25 -3.48
N ALA A 32 -7.92 3.09 -4.81
CA ALA A 32 -7.68 4.15 -5.76
C ALA A 32 -8.37 3.91 -7.12
N ASP A 33 -8.61 4.99 -7.85
CA ASP A 33 -9.11 4.95 -9.24
C ASP A 33 -7.94 4.80 -10.22
N VAL A 34 -7.87 3.64 -10.89
CA VAL A 34 -6.81 3.32 -11.86
C VAL A 34 -6.75 4.31 -13.01
N GLY A 35 -7.89 4.77 -13.52
CA GLY A 35 -7.96 5.71 -14.63
C GLY A 35 -7.38 7.07 -14.24
N MET A 36 -7.77 7.57 -13.07
CA MET A 36 -7.27 8.81 -12.51
C MET A 36 -5.76 8.73 -12.22
N GLU A 37 -5.28 7.67 -11.57
CA GLU A 37 -3.86 7.56 -11.23
C GLU A 37 -2.99 7.39 -12.49
N ASN A 38 -3.46 6.68 -13.52
CA ASN A 38 -2.79 6.63 -14.82
C ASN A 38 -2.75 8.00 -15.50
N ALA A 39 -3.83 8.78 -15.44
CA ALA A 39 -3.86 10.12 -16.02
C ALA A 39 -2.86 11.06 -15.32
N LYS A 40 -2.80 11.02 -13.98
CA LYS A 40 -1.81 11.78 -13.18
C LYS A 40 -0.39 11.40 -13.54
N LEU A 41 -0.09 10.10 -13.65
CA LEU A 41 1.27 9.65 -13.99
C LEU A 41 1.69 10.08 -15.40
N ARG A 42 0.75 10.09 -16.36
CA ARG A 42 0.99 10.59 -17.72
C ARG A 42 1.24 12.11 -17.75
N ASP A 43 0.46 12.88 -17.01
CA ASP A 43 0.66 14.32 -16.86
C ASP A 43 2.03 14.62 -16.23
N LEU A 44 2.36 13.94 -15.14
CA LEU A 44 3.66 14.07 -14.48
C LEU A 44 4.81 13.72 -15.41
N ALA A 45 4.70 12.63 -16.19
CA ALA A 45 5.71 12.26 -17.17
C ALA A 45 5.89 13.35 -18.23
N ALA A 46 4.80 13.98 -18.71
CA ALA A 46 4.88 15.10 -19.64
C ALA A 46 5.60 16.32 -19.02
N ARG A 47 5.33 16.63 -17.75
CA ARG A 47 6.03 17.72 -17.03
C ARG A 47 7.51 17.43 -16.81
N ILE A 48 7.87 16.19 -16.50
CA ILE A 48 9.28 15.76 -16.35
C ILE A 48 10.01 15.92 -17.68
N LEU A 49 9.40 15.48 -18.79
CA LEU A 49 10.00 15.58 -20.13
C LEU A 49 10.10 17.02 -20.65
N ALA A 50 9.30 17.94 -20.12
CA ALA A 50 9.35 19.36 -20.48
C ALA A 50 10.45 20.14 -19.74
N GLN A 51 11.14 19.51 -18.79
CA GLN A 51 12.25 20.14 -18.09
C GLN A 51 13.51 20.21 -18.98
N GLU A 52 14.42 21.12 -18.65
CA GLU A 52 15.72 21.19 -19.32
C GLU A 52 16.52 19.90 -19.08
N GLU A 53 17.35 19.52 -20.05
CA GLU A 53 18.20 18.34 -19.90
C GLU A 53 19.14 18.48 -18.70
N GLY A 54 19.12 17.50 -17.81
CA GLY A 54 19.90 17.50 -16.57
C GLY A 54 19.26 18.28 -15.41
N ALA A 55 18.06 18.84 -15.58
CA ALA A 55 17.29 19.38 -14.47
C ALA A 55 16.94 18.27 -13.45
N GLU A 56 17.09 18.58 -12.17
CA GLU A 56 16.66 17.70 -11.09
C GLU A 56 15.14 17.77 -10.93
N MET A 57 14.51 16.60 -10.72
CA MET A 57 13.09 16.57 -10.36
C MET A 57 12.86 17.26 -9.02
N SER A 58 11.83 18.10 -8.94
CA SER A 58 11.44 18.71 -7.67
C SER A 58 10.93 17.64 -6.69
N ASN A 59 11.02 17.94 -5.39
CA ASN A 59 10.50 17.05 -4.35
C ASN A 59 9.00 16.76 -4.55
N GLU A 60 8.23 17.75 -4.99
CA GLU A 60 6.80 17.64 -5.25
C GLU A 60 6.52 16.66 -6.40
N MET A 61 7.32 16.70 -7.47
CA MET A 61 7.22 15.74 -8.58
C MET A 61 7.52 14.31 -8.11
N ILE A 62 8.53 14.15 -7.26
CA ILE A 62 8.90 12.84 -6.68
C ILE A 62 7.77 12.33 -5.78
N GLN A 63 7.22 13.18 -4.91
CA GLN A 63 6.10 12.85 -4.03
C GLN A 63 4.84 12.46 -4.83
N GLU A 64 4.55 13.19 -5.91
CA GLU A 64 3.43 12.91 -6.80
C GLU A 64 3.59 11.54 -7.50
N ALA A 65 4.79 11.25 -8.02
CA ALA A 65 5.11 9.95 -8.60
C ALA A 65 4.92 8.81 -7.60
N LEU A 66 5.48 8.97 -6.40
CA LEU A 66 5.37 7.97 -5.33
C LEU A 66 3.92 7.71 -4.95
N ALA A 67 3.13 8.75 -4.75
CA ALA A 67 1.72 8.61 -4.41
C ALA A 67 0.94 7.85 -5.50
N ALA A 68 1.14 8.21 -6.78
CA ALA A 68 0.46 7.55 -7.89
C ALA A 68 0.89 6.07 -8.03
N LEU A 69 2.19 5.79 -7.93
CA LEU A 69 2.74 4.44 -8.05
C LEU A 69 2.29 3.54 -6.89
N THR A 70 2.29 4.04 -5.65
CA THR A 70 1.77 3.30 -4.50
C THR A 70 0.30 2.95 -4.69
N ARG A 71 -0.53 3.91 -5.13
CA ARG A 71 -1.96 3.66 -5.39
C ARG A 71 -2.20 2.64 -6.49
N LEU A 72 -1.48 2.76 -7.61
CA LEU A 72 -1.58 1.79 -8.71
C LEU A 72 -1.18 0.38 -8.25
N TYR A 73 -0.09 0.27 -7.48
CA TYR A 73 0.33 -1.01 -6.91
C TYR A 73 -0.74 -1.60 -5.98
N THR A 74 -1.36 -0.77 -5.13
CA THR A 74 -2.42 -1.24 -4.22
C THR A 74 -3.66 -1.70 -4.96
N VAL A 75 -4.07 -1.06 -6.05
CA VAL A 75 -5.23 -1.53 -6.83
C VAL A 75 -4.94 -2.91 -7.42
N LYS A 76 -3.74 -3.11 -7.99
CA LYS A 76 -3.34 -4.42 -8.49
C LYS A 76 -3.31 -5.49 -7.42
N PHE A 77 -2.86 -5.12 -6.22
CA PHE A 77 -2.93 -6.00 -5.06
C PHE A 77 -4.39 -6.36 -4.68
N GLN A 78 -5.32 -5.41 -4.71
CA GLN A 78 -6.75 -5.67 -4.45
C GLN A 78 -7.40 -6.57 -5.51
N GLU A 79 -7.00 -6.44 -6.78
CA GLU A 79 -7.46 -7.28 -7.88
C GLU A 79 -6.91 -8.73 -7.82
N GLY A 80 -6.15 -9.07 -6.78
CA GLY A 80 -5.57 -10.40 -6.57
C GLY A 80 -4.23 -10.61 -7.29
N GLU A 81 -3.70 -9.59 -7.98
CA GLU A 81 -2.37 -9.69 -8.56
C GLU A 81 -1.31 -9.67 -7.45
N ARG A 82 -0.33 -10.57 -7.55
CA ARG A 82 0.81 -10.68 -6.63
C ARG A 82 2.09 -10.68 -7.45
N TRP A 83 2.79 -9.55 -7.47
CA TRP A 83 4.05 -9.39 -8.18
C TRP A 83 5.02 -8.55 -7.35
N SER A 84 6.32 -8.75 -7.57
CA SER A 84 7.36 -8.03 -6.81
C SER A 84 7.38 -6.55 -7.19
N PRO A 85 7.40 -5.60 -6.23
CA PRO A 85 7.45 -4.17 -6.53
C PRO A 85 8.72 -3.74 -7.29
N PHE A 86 9.77 -4.57 -7.28
CA PHE A 86 11.00 -4.34 -8.04
C PHE A 86 11.24 -5.50 -9.01
N SER A 87 11.63 -5.17 -10.24
CA SER A 87 12.04 -6.17 -11.23
C SER A 87 13.35 -6.85 -10.85
N GLU A 88 13.55 -8.10 -11.29
CA GLU A 88 14.79 -8.84 -11.03
C GLU A 88 16.05 -8.14 -11.58
N ASN A 89 15.89 -7.31 -12.62
CA ASN A 89 16.98 -6.56 -13.24
C ASN A 89 17.33 -5.27 -12.49
N GLN A 90 16.55 -4.88 -11.49
CA GLN A 90 16.74 -3.65 -10.75
C GLN A 90 16.84 -3.96 -9.26
N LEU A 91 18.06 -4.24 -8.81
CA LEU A 91 18.34 -4.50 -7.41
C LEU A 91 18.15 -3.22 -6.60
N MET A 92 17.14 -3.23 -5.73
CA MET A 92 16.92 -2.15 -4.76
C MET A 92 17.73 -2.43 -3.49
N PRO A 93 18.60 -1.51 -3.03
CA PRO A 93 19.32 -1.70 -1.77
C PRO A 93 18.36 -1.85 -0.60
N ALA A 94 18.56 -2.87 0.24
CA ALA A 94 17.69 -3.14 1.38
C ALA A 94 17.52 -1.91 2.30
N THR A 95 18.61 -1.18 2.56
CA THR A 95 18.59 0.05 3.35
C THR A 95 17.67 1.12 2.75
N SER A 96 17.64 1.27 1.43
CA SER A 96 16.75 2.23 0.75
C SER A 96 15.28 1.87 0.98
N VAL A 97 14.94 0.58 0.89
CA VAL A 97 13.58 0.08 1.16
C VAL A 97 13.21 0.33 2.62
N MET A 98 14.11 0.06 3.56
CA MET A 98 13.88 0.28 5.00
C MET A 98 13.64 1.77 5.31
N ILE A 99 14.47 2.66 4.76
CA ILE A 99 14.31 4.12 4.93
C ILE A 99 12.95 4.57 4.39
N MET A 100 12.62 4.14 3.17
CA MET A 100 11.38 4.55 2.52
C MET A 100 10.14 4.04 3.25
N THR A 101 10.11 2.76 3.60
CA THR A 101 9.00 2.14 4.33
C THR A 101 8.76 2.86 5.66
N THR A 102 9.85 3.18 6.38
CA THR A 102 9.77 3.94 7.63
C THR A 102 9.20 5.35 7.41
N ALA A 103 9.64 6.04 6.36
CA ALA A 103 9.13 7.38 6.02
C ALA A 103 7.64 7.35 5.65
N MET A 104 7.21 6.36 4.85
CA MET A 104 5.81 6.19 4.47
C MET A 104 4.93 5.90 5.69
N CYS A 105 5.32 4.97 6.56
CA CYS A 105 4.59 4.64 7.79
C CYS A 105 4.40 5.90 8.66
N ARG A 106 5.48 6.66 8.88
CA ARG A 106 5.42 7.92 9.64
C ARG A 106 4.51 8.97 8.98
N ALA A 107 4.52 9.07 7.65
CA ALA A 107 3.71 10.04 6.92
C ALA A 107 2.20 9.79 7.05
N VAL A 108 1.80 8.54 7.28
CA VAL A 108 0.38 8.15 7.48
C VAL A 108 0.05 7.80 8.92
N ASN A 109 0.94 8.12 9.86
CA ASN A 109 0.78 7.85 11.30
C ASN A 109 0.50 6.36 11.59
N VAL A 110 1.23 5.47 10.92
CA VAL A 110 1.27 4.03 11.19
C VAL A 110 2.63 3.70 11.80
N GLU A 111 2.62 2.92 12.87
CA GLU A 111 3.84 2.43 13.50
C GLU A 111 4.29 1.10 12.88
N LEU A 112 5.60 0.81 12.91
CA LEU A 112 6.14 -0.38 12.25
C LEU A 112 5.57 -1.69 12.83
N PHE A 113 5.22 -1.71 14.12
CA PHE A 113 4.59 -2.87 14.74
C PHE A 113 3.16 -3.09 14.24
N GLU A 114 2.42 -2.02 13.92
CA GLU A 114 1.06 -2.11 13.36
C GLU A 114 1.11 -2.68 11.94
N LEU A 115 2.11 -2.29 11.16
CA LEU A 115 2.37 -2.89 9.86
C LEU A 115 2.66 -4.40 9.99
N GLY A 116 3.50 -4.79 10.94
CA GLY A 116 3.79 -6.20 11.21
C GLY A 116 2.55 -7.00 11.65
N MET A 117 1.69 -6.41 12.48
CA MET A 117 0.40 -7.00 12.85
C MET A 117 -0.53 -7.16 11.64
N TRP A 118 -0.63 -6.13 10.80
CA TRP A 118 -1.44 -6.18 9.58
C TRP A 118 -0.96 -7.28 8.62
N GLN A 119 0.35 -7.45 8.43
CA GLN A 119 0.89 -8.54 7.60
C GLN A 119 0.51 -9.91 8.16
N ALA A 120 0.64 -10.11 9.47
CA ALA A 120 0.28 -11.37 10.13
C ALA A 120 -1.21 -11.73 9.97
N TRP A 121 -2.11 -10.73 9.93
CA TRP A 121 -3.55 -10.95 9.78
C TRP A 121 -4.01 -11.03 8.32
N SER A 122 -3.42 -10.23 7.42
CA SER A 122 -3.80 -10.18 6.01
C SER A 122 -3.20 -11.32 5.18
N GLY A 123 -2.14 -11.97 5.66
CA GLY A 123 -1.38 -12.94 4.86
C GLY A 123 -0.65 -12.31 3.67
N ALA A 124 -0.48 -10.98 3.69
CA ALA A 124 0.29 -10.20 2.73
C ALA A 124 1.80 -10.26 2.99
#